data_AF-A0A420VDB8-F1
#
_entry.id   AF-A0A420VDB8-F1
#
_cell.length_a   1.000
_cell.length_b   1.000
_cell.length_c   1.000
_cell.angle_alpha   90.00
_cell.angle_beta   90.00
_cell.angle_gamma   90.00
#
_symmetry.space_group_name_H-M   'P 1'
#
loop_
_entity.id
_entity.type
_entity.pdbx_description
1 polymer ?
#
loop_
_entity_poly.entity_id
_entity_poly.type
_entity_poly.pdbx_seq_one_letter_code
_entity_poly.pdbx_strand_id
1 'polypeptide(L)'
;MKLIFTFLKPYKAAAVAAFSLMLTELAAELLLPYFLGRMINEGVLAKDMDRISFWGGIMIGTALLSFAAGILNSFYSAHVSYAFGYDLRSSLFRKVQSFSCSTLNKYPPSALITRFTNDIRQIQNTVFMSLRIMAKAPLTVIGGVIMAFVVNGRLAAGFPHYGSCSHRFLILGV
;
A
#
# COMPACT_ATOMS: atom_id res chain seq x y z
N MET A 1 13.52 -5.13 17.18
CA MET A 1 13.16 -5.05 15.74
C MET A 1 14.11 -5.80 14.80
N LYS A 2 15.41 -5.99 15.10
CA LYS A 2 16.37 -6.70 14.21
C LYS A 2 15.96 -8.13 13.81
N LEU A 3 15.24 -8.87 14.67
CA LEU A 3 14.75 -10.23 14.37
C LEU A 3 13.74 -10.29 13.21
N ILE A 4 12.80 -9.35 13.14
CA ILE A 4 11.78 -9.30 12.09
C ILE A 4 12.42 -9.08 10.71
N PHE A 5 13.40 -8.17 10.64
CA PHE A 5 14.17 -7.90 9.43
C PHE A 5 15.09 -9.05 8.99
N THR A 6 15.50 -9.94 9.92
CA THR A 6 16.27 -11.15 9.59
C THR A 6 15.39 -12.22 8.95
N PHE A 7 14.14 -12.39 9.41
CA PHE A 7 13.18 -13.31 8.78
C PHE A 7 12.59 -12.77 7.46
N LEU A 8 12.69 -11.46 7.21
CA LEU A 8 12.33 -10.84 5.92
C LEU A 8 13.42 -10.95 4.83
N LYS A 9 14.69 -11.22 5.21
CA LYS A 9 15.82 -11.32 4.27
C LYS A 9 15.61 -12.32 3.10
N PRO A 10 15.08 -13.53 3.31
CA PRO A 10 14.85 -14.47 2.20
C PRO A 10 13.75 -14.00 1.24
N TYR A 11 12.81 -13.16 1.70
CA TYR A 11 11.67 -12.68 0.90
C TYR A 11 11.91 -11.32 0.23
N LYS A 12 13.15 -10.83 0.21
CA LYS A 12 13.51 -9.52 -0.38
C LYS A 12 13.12 -9.38 -1.85
N ALA A 13 13.27 -10.44 -2.64
CA ALA A 13 12.89 -10.39 -4.06
C ALA A 13 11.39 -10.12 -4.25
N ALA A 14 10.55 -10.84 -3.49
CA ALA A 14 9.10 -10.65 -3.52
C ALA A 14 8.67 -9.31 -2.90
N ALA A 15 9.36 -8.83 -1.87
CA ALA A 15 9.11 -7.52 -1.28
C ALA A 15 9.50 -6.36 -2.24
N VAL A 16 10.62 -6.49 -2.95
CA VAL A 16 11.03 -5.52 -3.98
C VAL A 16 10.07 -5.54 -5.17
N ALA A 17 9.59 -6.73 -5.58
CA ALA A 17 8.58 -6.85 -6.62
C ALA A 17 7.23 -6.23 -6.20
N ALA A 18 6.78 -6.45 -4.96
CA ALA A 18 5.59 -5.79 -4.43
C ALA A 18 5.75 -4.27 -4.43
N PHE A 19 6.91 -3.78 -3.97
CA PHE A 19 7.19 -2.35 -3.92
C PHE A 19 7.27 -1.71 -5.31
N SER A 20 7.88 -2.36 -6.29
CA SER A 20 7.93 -1.85 -7.67
C SER A 20 6.55 -1.85 -8.34
N LEU A 21 5.74 -2.89 -8.12
CA LEU A 21 4.35 -2.94 -8.59
C LEU A 21 3.52 -1.83 -7.94
N MET A 22 3.71 -1.58 -6.64
CA MET A 22 3.05 -0.49 -5.94
C MET A 22 3.43 0.89 -6.49
N LEU A 23 4.70 1.09 -6.88
CA LEU A 23 5.13 2.34 -7.51
C LEU A 23 4.47 2.54 -8.88
N THR A 24 4.36 1.48 -9.68
CA THR A 24 3.68 1.53 -10.98
C THR A 24 2.19 1.81 -10.83
N GLU A 25 1.53 1.15 -9.88
CA GLU A 25 0.13 1.39 -9.51
C GLU A 25 -0.09 2.87 -9.14
N LEU A 26 0.78 3.40 -8.27
CA LEU A 26 0.73 4.79 -7.84
C LEU A 26 0.95 5.76 -8.99
N ALA A 27 1.96 5.53 -9.83
CA ALA A 27 2.25 6.39 -10.97
C ALA A 27 1.06 6.47 -11.93
N ALA A 28 0.43 5.33 -12.21
CA ALA A 28 -0.75 5.28 -13.08
C ALA A 28 -1.98 5.96 -12.45
N GLU A 29 -2.20 5.83 -11.13
CA GLU A 29 -3.23 6.61 -10.41
C GLU A 29 -3.00 8.13 -10.49
N LEU A 30 -1.74 8.58 -10.41
CA LEU A 30 -1.39 10.00 -10.48
C LEU A 30 -1.49 10.58 -11.91
N LEU A 31 -1.39 9.75 -12.94
CA LEU A 31 -1.55 10.18 -14.33
C LEU A 31 -3.01 10.37 -14.74
N LEU A 32 -3.96 9.70 -14.10
CA LEU A 32 -5.40 9.86 -14.36
C LEU A 32 -5.88 11.33 -14.29
N PRO A 33 -5.61 12.10 -13.21
CA PRO A 33 -6.02 13.51 -13.16
C PRO A 33 -5.31 14.39 -14.21
N TYR A 34 -4.10 14.03 -14.61
CA TYR A 34 -3.38 14.72 -15.69
C TYR A 34 -4.06 14.52 -17.04
N PHE A 35 -4.42 13.28 -17.38
CA PHE A 35 -5.17 12.99 -18.60
C PHE A 35 -6.58 13.60 -18.57
N LEU A 36 -7.23 13.61 -17.41
CA LEU A 36 -8.53 14.27 -17.24
C LEU A 36 -8.43 15.77 -17.53
N GLY A 37 -7.41 16.46 -17.03
CA GLY A 37 -7.20 17.88 -17.34
C GLY A 37 -6.96 18.13 -18.83
N ARG A 38 -6.21 17.23 -19.49
CA ARG A 38 -5.90 17.34 -20.92
C ARG A 38 -7.11 17.05 -21.81
N MET A 39 -7.94 16.08 -21.44
CA MET A 39 -9.22 15.78 -22.09
C MET A 39 -10.18 16.98 -22.02
N ILE A 40 -10.24 17.69 -20.89
CA ILE A 40 -11.06 18.90 -20.77
C ILE A 40 -10.52 20.02 -21.68
N ASN A 41 -9.21 20.28 -21.63
CA ASN A 41 -8.61 21.39 -22.35
C ASN A 41 -8.53 21.19 -23.87
N GLU A 42 -8.11 20.01 -24.33
CA GLU A 42 -7.92 19.70 -25.75
C GLU A 42 -9.14 19.04 -26.40
N GLY A 43 -10.07 18.50 -25.61
CA GLY A 43 -11.28 17.85 -26.12
C GLY A 43 -12.51 18.72 -25.94
N VAL A 44 -12.93 18.93 -24.67
CA VAL A 44 -14.19 19.61 -24.36
C VAL A 44 -14.20 21.08 -24.80
N LEU A 45 -13.13 21.83 -24.49
CA LEU A 45 -13.03 23.24 -24.90
C LEU A 45 -12.85 23.40 -26.41
N ALA A 46 -12.17 22.46 -27.07
CA ALA A 46 -12.00 22.47 -28.54
C ALA A 46 -13.20 21.89 -29.31
N LYS A 47 -14.20 21.31 -28.60
CA LYS A 47 -15.35 20.56 -29.15
C LYS A 47 -14.96 19.42 -30.11
N ASP A 48 -13.77 18.87 -29.95
CA ASP A 48 -13.25 17.80 -30.81
C ASP A 48 -13.53 16.42 -30.18
N MET A 49 -14.49 15.68 -30.76
CA MET A 49 -14.92 14.37 -30.25
C MET A 49 -13.88 13.26 -30.44
N ASP A 50 -13.01 13.38 -31.44
CA ASP A 50 -11.96 12.41 -31.72
C ASP A 50 -10.89 12.47 -30.62
N ARG A 51 -10.54 13.68 -30.17
CA ARG A 51 -9.62 13.91 -29.05
C ARG A 51 -10.15 13.38 -27.72
N ILE A 52 -11.45 13.54 -27.46
CA ILE A 52 -12.09 13.02 -26.24
C ILE A 52 -12.04 11.50 -26.22
N SER A 53 -12.38 10.86 -27.34
CA SER A 53 -12.37 9.39 -27.46
C SER A 53 -10.95 8.82 -27.31
N PHE A 54 -9.95 9.48 -27.88
CA PHE A 54 -8.54 9.09 -27.75
C PHE A 54 -8.05 9.18 -26.29
N TRP A 55 -8.24 10.33 -25.63
CA TRP A 55 -7.84 10.51 -24.23
C TRP A 55 -8.63 9.61 -23.27
N GLY A 56 -9.93 9.42 -23.51
CA GLY A 56 -10.76 8.47 -22.76
C GLY A 56 -10.27 7.03 -22.89
N GLY A 57 -9.86 6.61 -24.10
CA GLY A 57 -9.25 5.29 -24.33
C GLY A 57 -7.94 5.10 -23.54
N ILE A 58 -7.07 6.11 -23.53
CA ILE A 58 -5.84 6.10 -22.73
C ILE A 58 -6.16 5.99 -21.23
N MET A 59 -7.14 6.76 -20.74
CA MET A 59 -7.56 6.70 -19.34
C MET A 59 -8.05 5.30 -18.94
N ILE A 60 -8.86 4.65 -19.77
CA ILE A 60 -9.30 3.27 -19.54
C ILE A 60 -8.10 2.31 -19.51
N GLY A 61 -7.18 2.43 -20.47
CA GLY A 61 -5.97 1.61 -20.52
C GLY A 61 -5.10 1.75 -19.26
N THR A 62 -4.89 3.00 -18.81
CA THR A 62 -4.13 3.25 -17.58
C THR A 62 -4.85 2.77 -16.32
N ALA A 63 -6.17 2.90 -16.23
CA ALA A 63 -6.95 2.38 -15.12
C ALA A 63 -6.87 0.84 -15.03
N LEU A 64 -6.95 0.14 -16.17
CA LEU A 64 -6.77 -1.31 -16.23
C LEU A 64 -5.34 -1.72 -15.81
N LEU A 65 -4.33 -0.95 -16.21
CA LEU A 65 -2.95 -1.20 -15.80
C LEU A 65 -2.75 -1.00 -14.30
N SER A 66 -3.29 0.07 -13.71
CA SER A 66 -3.31 0.27 -12.25
C SER A 66 -4.00 -0.88 -11.53
N PHE A 67 -5.14 -1.33 -12.06
CA PHE A 67 -5.91 -2.42 -11.47
C PHE A 67 -5.12 -3.74 -11.48
N ALA A 68 -4.50 -4.09 -12.61
CA ALA A 68 -3.66 -5.28 -12.72
C ALA A 68 -2.44 -5.20 -11.79
N ALA A 69 -1.76 -4.04 -11.73
CA ALA A 69 -0.64 -3.81 -10.84
C ALA A 69 -1.04 -3.93 -9.35
N GLY A 70 -2.20 -3.39 -8.98
CA GLY A 70 -2.73 -3.48 -7.62
C GLY A 70 -3.12 -4.90 -7.19
N ILE A 71 -3.65 -5.70 -8.12
CA ILE A 71 -3.90 -7.13 -7.89
C ILE A 71 -2.59 -7.87 -7.64
N LEU A 72 -1.60 -7.72 -8.53
CA LEU A 72 -0.30 -8.38 -8.39
C LEU A 72 0.41 -7.96 -7.11
N ASN A 73 0.40 -6.67 -6.78
CA ASN A 73 0.93 -6.13 -5.54
C ASN A 73 0.27 -6.78 -4.30
N SER A 74 -1.05 -6.97 -4.33
CA SER A 74 -1.80 -7.63 -3.27
C SER A 74 -1.41 -9.11 -3.12
N PHE A 75 -1.21 -9.82 -4.24
CA PHE A 75 -0.74 -11.21 -4.23
C PHE A 75 0.67 -11.35 -3.65
N TYR A 76 1.63 -10.53 -4.10
CA TYR A 76 3.00 -10.58 -3.58
C TYR A 76 3.07 -10.18 -2.10
N SER A 77 2.35 -9.13 -1.70
CA SER A 77 2.29 -8.68 -0.30
C SER A 77 1.69 -9.75 0.62
N ALA A 78 0.62 -10.42 0.17
CA ALA A 78 0.02 -11.54 0.90
C ALA A 78 1.01 -12.70 1.00
N HIS A 79 1.64 -13.09 -0.10
CA HIS A 79 2.59 -14.19 -0.13
C HIS A 79 3.76 -13.99 0.84
N VAL A 80 4.37 -12.80 0.85
CA VAL A 80 5.46 -12.45 1.78
C VAL A 80 4.99 -12.52 3.23
N SER A 81 3.79 -12.00 3.52
CA SER A 81 3.24 -11.98 4.88
C SER A 81 2.89 -13.38 5.38
N TYR A 82 2.31 -14.23 4.53
CA TYR A 82 1.99 -15.62 4.87
C TYR A 82 3.24 -16.47 5.08
N ALA A 83 4.24 -16.34 4.21
CA ALA A 83 5.49 -17.06 4.32
C ALA A 83 6.27 -16.66 5.59
N PHE A 84 6.38 -15.36 5.86
CA PHE A 84 6.97 -14.85 7.10
C PHE A 84 6.24 -15.37 8.35
N GLY A 85 4.90 -15.35 8.33
CA GLY A 85 4.10 -15.84 9.45
C GLY A 85 4.18 -17.35 9.67
N TYR A 86 4.50 -18.13 8.63
CA TYR A 86 4.76 -19.57 8.74
C TYR A 86 6.08 -19.84 9.46
N ASP A 87 7.17 -19.18 9.03
CA ASP A 87 8.50 -19.33 9.63
C ASP A 87 8.54 -18.87 11.09
N LEU A 88 7.82 -17.80 11.41
CA LEU A 88 7.72 -17.30 12.78
C LEU A 88 6.98 -18.30 13.68
N ARG A 89 5.87 -18.88 13.19
CA ARG A 89 5.11 -19.90 13.93
C ARG A 89 5.93 -21.17 14.16
N SER A 90 6.63 -21.65 13.14
CA SER A 90 7.44 -22.88 13.24
C SER A 90 8.61 -22.72 14.21
N SER A 91 9.29 -21.56 14.18
CA SER A 91 10.41 -21.24 15.07
C SER A 91 9.97 -21.09 16.53
N LEU A 92 8.86 -20.40 16.78
CA LEU A 92 8.31 -20.29 18.14
C LEU A 92 7.81 -21.63 18.67
N PHE A 93 7.18 -22.47 17.84
CA PHE A 93 6.73 -23.79 18.26
C PHE A 93 7.89 -24.67 18.72
N ARG A 94 9.01 -24.68 17.97
CA ARG A 94 10.25 -25.36 18.41
C ARG A 94 10.79 -24.82 19.73
N LYS A 95 10.67 -23.50 19.96
CA LYS A 95 11.12 -22.88 21.22
C LYS A 95 10.24 -23.29 22.40
N VAL A 96 8.92 -23.35 22.22
CA VAL A 96 7.99 -23.80 23.25
C VAL A 96 8.24 -25.26 23.62
N GLN A 97 8.54 -26.13 22.65
CA GLN A 97 8.91 -27.53 22.91
C GLN A 97 10.21 -27.68 23.71
N SER A 98 11.12 -26.70 23.65
CA SER A 98 12.39 -26.71 24.39
C SER A 98 12.29 -26.25 25.86
N PHE A 99 11.11 -25.85 26.33
CA PHE A 99 10.93 -25.38 27.70
C PHE A 99 10.84 -26.52 28.73
N SER A 100 11.47 -26.31 29.89
CA SER A 100 11.40 -27.22 31.04
C SER A 100 10.07 -27.07 31.80
N CYS A 101 9.64 -28.14 32.50
CA CYS A 101 8.41 -28.13 33.33
C CYS A 101 8.34 -26.95 34.32
N SER A 102 9.48 -26.50 34.84
CA SER A 102 9.54 -25.33 35.75
C SER A 102 9.13 -24.02 35.06
N THR A 103 9.45 -23.87 33.77
CA THR A 103 9.06 -22.69 32.96
C THR A 103 7.59 -22.75 32.54
N LEU A 104 7.06 -23.93 32.25
CA LEU A 104 5.64 -24.14 31.97
C LEU A 104 4.73 -23.79 33.15
N ASN A 105 5.17 -24.04 34.39
CA ASN A 105 4.41 -23.65 35.59
C ASN A 105 4.35 -22.13 35.81
N LYS A 106 5.31 -21.38 35.25
CA LYS A 106 5.37 -19.91 35.37
C LYS A 106 4.53 -19.19 34.30
N TYR A 107 4.28 -19.86 33.18
CA TYR A 107 3.48 -19.35 32.06
C TYR A 107 2.45 -20.39 31.62
N PRO A 108 1.16 -20.24 31.98
CA PRO A 108 0.16 -21.24 31.64
C PRO A 108 0.06 -21.42 30.12
N PRO A 109 0.00 -22.68 29.63
CA PRO A 109 0.04 -22.98 28.20
C PRO A 109 -1.12 -22.34 27.42
N SER A 110 -2.28 -22.14 28.04
CA SER A 110 -3.42 -21.43 27.44
C SER A 110 -3.09 -19.98 27.08
N ALA A 111 -2.51 -19.21 28.00
CA ALA A 111 -2.08 -17.83 27.75
C ALA A 111 -0.93 -17.75 26.73
N LEU A 112 -0.06 -18.76 26.72
CA LEU A 112 1.08 -18.84 25.79
C LEU A 112 0.60 -19.06 24.34
N ILE A 113 -0.40 -19.91 24.15
CA ILE A 113 -1.03 -20.15 22.84
C ILE A 113 -1.73 -18.88 22.34
N THR A 114 -2.49 -18.20 23.20
CA THR A 114 -3.23 -16.98 22.81
C THR A 114 -2.28 -15.83 22.45
N ARG A 115 -1.18 -15.64 23.19
CA ARG A 115 -0.14 -14.65 22.84
C ARG A 115 0.57 -15.04 21.54
N PHE A 116 0.91 -16.33 21.38
CA PHE A 116 1.50 -16.84 20.15
C PHE A 116 0.62 -16.59 18.91
N THR A 117 -0.69 -16.86 18.98
CA THR A 117 -1.57 -16.69 17.81
C THR A 117 -1.90 -15.22 17.52
N ASN A 118 -2.22 -14.43 18.55
CA ASN A 118 -2.59 -13.02 18.38
C ASN A 118 -1.40 -12.14 18.01
N ASP A 119 -0.25 -12.32 18.65
CA ASP A 119 0.93 -11.48 18.39
C ASP A 119 1.48 -11.76 16.99
N ILE A 120 1.54 -13.04 16.59
CA ILE A 120 1.99 -13.39 15.24
C ILE A 120 1.01 -12.83 14.20
N ARG A 121 -0.30 -12.95 14.42
CA ARG A 121 -1.29 -12.38 13.49
C ARG A 121 -1.16 -10.86 13.40
N GLN A 122 -0.92 -10.16 14.51
CA GLN A 122 -0.67 -8.72 14.49
C GLN A 122 0.59 -8.39 13.68
N ILE A 123 1.72 -9.04 13.95
CA ILE A 123 2.97 -8.78 13.22
C ILE A 123 2.78 -9.10 11.72
N GLN A 124 2.08 -10.17 11.40
CA GLN A 124 1.77 -10.58 10.03
C GLN A 124 0.94 -9.51 9.29
N ASN A 125 -0.07 -8.95 9.95
CA ASN A 125 -0.84 -7.83 9.43
C ASN A 125 0.00 -6.54 9.33
N THR A 126 0.88 -6.28 10.28
CA THR A 126 1.79 -5.12 10.22
C THR A 126 2.72 -5.23 9.02
N VAL A 127 3.29 -6.40 8.74
CA VAL A 127 4.12 -6.64 7.54
C VAL A 127 3.29 -6.41 6.27
N PHE A 128 2.08 -6.99 6.20
CA PHE A 128 1.18 -6.80 5.06
C PHE A 128 0.82 -5.33 4.82
N MET A 129 0.44 -4.61 5.89
CA MET A 129 0.10 -3.18 5.85
C MET A 129 1.31 -2.32 5.49
N SER A 130 2.50 -2.68 5.98
CA SER A 130 3.73 -1.93 5.73
C SER A 130 4.13 -1.91 4.26
N LEU A 131 3.97 -3.04 3.57
CA LEU A 131 4.27 -3.17 2.14
C LEU A 131 3.22 -2.53 1.23
N ARG A 132 2.03 -2.22 1.76
CA ARG A 132 0.89 -1.77 0.98
C ARG A 132 0.49 -0.33 1.34
N ILE A 133 -0.30 -0.16 2.39
CA ILE A 133 -0.92 1.13 2.71
C ILE A 133 0.07 2.09 3.35
N MET A 134 0.92 1.62 4.26
CA MET A 134 1.84 2.51 4.97
C MET A 134 2.92 3.07 4.06
N ALA A 135 3.36 2.30 3.05
CA ALA A 135 4.27 2.80 2.02
C ALA A 135 3.51 3.68 1.02
N LYS A 136 2.33 3.27 0.55
CA LYS A 136 1.57 4.02 -0.48
C LYS A 136 1.14 5.39 0.00
N ALA A 137 0.58 5.50 1.21
CA ALA A 137 0.04 6.76 1.74
C ALA A 137 1.00 7.97 1.66
N PRO A 138 2.23 7.93 2.22
CA PRO A 138 3.15 9.07 2.11
C PRO A 138 3.60 9.33 0.68
N LEU A 139 3.80 8.29 -0.15
CA LEU A 139 4.17 8.48 -1.56
C LEU A 139 3.05 9.12 -2.37
N THR A 140 1.78 8.78 -2.12
CA THR A 140 0.63 9.42 -2.75
C THR A 140 0.54 10.89 -2.40
N VAL A 141 0.78 11.25 -1.13
CA VAL A 141 0.81 12.65 -0.71
C VAL A 141 1.92 13.41 -1.44
N ILE A 142 3.14 12.88 -1.45
CA ILE A 142 4.28 13.52 -2.11
C ILE A 142 4.03 13.65 -3.62
N GLY A 143 3.63 12.57 -4.28
CA GLY A 143 3.40 12.57 -5.72
C GLY A 143 2.19 13.46 -6.11
N GLY A 144 1.13 13.49 -5.30
CA GLY A 144 -0.02 14.37 -5.51
C GLY A 144 0.37 15.84 -5.40
N VAL A 145 1.20 16.20 -4.42
CA VAL A 145 1.75 17.56 -4.28
C VAL A 145 2.59 17.92 -5.51
N ILE A 146 3.50 17.04 -5.95
CA ILE A 146 4.31 17.26 -7.16
C ILE A 146 3.43 17.49 -8.39
N MET A 147 2.42 16.64 -8.61
CA MET A 147 1.50 16.79 -9.73
C MET A 147 0.66 18.06 -9.66
N ALA A 148 0.24 18.49 -8.47
CA ALA A 148 -0.48 19.75 -8.29
C ALA A 148 0.38 20.95 -8.74
N PHE A 149 1.68 20.95 -8.41
CA PHE A 149 2.62 21.98 -8.89
C PHE A 149 2.82 21.95 -10.42
N VAL A 150 2.84 20.77 -11.04
CA VAL A 150 3.00 20.61 -12.49
C VAL A 150 1.78 21.11 -13.26
N VAL A 151 0.56 20.88 -12.76
CA VAL A 151 -0.67 21.29 -13.44
C VAL A 151 -0.90 22.80 -13.35
N ASN A 152 -0.75 23.41 -12.17
CA ASN A 152 -0.89 24.86 -11.98
C ASN A 152 -0.19 25.33 -10.70
N GLY A 153 1.05 25.82 -10.82
CA GLY A 153 1.83 26.34 -9.69
C GLY A 153 1.16 27.47 -8.90
N ARG A 154 0.24 28.23 -9.52
CA ARG A 154 -0.54 29.29 -8.86
C ARG A 154 -1.69 28.77 -7.97
N LEU A 155 -2.28 27.61 -8.29
CA LEU A 155 -3.31 26.98 -7.45
C LEU A 155 -2.68 26.11 -6.35
N ALA A 156 -1.53 25.50 -6.64
CA ALA A 156 -0.78 24.69 -5.68
C ALA A 156 -0.27 25.49 -4.46
N ALA A 157 0.06 26.77 -4.64
CA ALA A 157 0.48 27.65 -3.54
C ALA A 157 -0.64 27.92 -2.49
N GLY A 158 -1.92 27.79 -2.89
CA GLY A 158 -3.08 27.91 -1.98
C GLY A 158 -3.51 26.58 -1.33
N PHE A 159 -2.98 25.45 -1.80
CA PHE A 159 -3.36 24.10 -1.35
C PHE A 159 -3.09 23.81 0.15
N PRO A 160 -2.01 24.32 0.78
CA PRO A 160 -1.78 24.13 2.22
C PRO A 160 -2.92 24.72 3.07
N HIS A 161 -3.61 25.76 2.58
CA HIS A 161 -4.70 26.42 3.28
C HIS A 161 -6.06 25.68 3.13
N TYR A 162 -6.27 24.94 2.02
CA TYR A 162 -7.49 24.17 1.76
C TYR A 162 -7.46 22.74 2.35
N GLY A 163 -6.28 22.16 2.58
CA GLY A 163 -6.12 20.82 3.17
C GLY A 163 -6.76 20.67 4.56
N SER A 164 -6.85 21.76 5.32
CA SER A 164 -7.52 21.77 6.62
C SER A 164 -9.06 21.71 6.51
N CYS A 165 -9.64 22.11 5.38
CA CYS A 165 -11.09 22.02 5.12
C CYS A 165 -11.49 20.66 4.53
N SER A 166 -10.65 20.06 3.67
CA SER A 166 -10.94 18.74 3.07
C SER A 166 -10.87 17.58 4.06
N HIS A 167 -10.04 17.68 5.11
CA HIS A 167 -10.00 16.69 6.19
C HIS A 167 -11.34 16.58 6.94
N ARG A 168 -12.17 17.63 6.92
CA ARG A 168 -13.50 17.64 7.53
C ARG A 168 -14.57 16.98 6.63
N PHE A 169 -14.37 16.98 5.32
CA PHE A 169 -15.30 16.37 4.36
C PHE A 169 -15.11 14.85 4.26
N LEU A 170 -13.89 14.34 4.47
CA LEU A 170 -13.61 12.90 4.43
C LEU A 170 -14.05 12.15 5.71
N ILE A 171 -14.31 12.86 6.81
CA ILE A 171 -14.78 12.29 8.09
C ILE A 171 -16.32 12.28 8.21
N LEU A 172 -17.04 13.05 7.36
CA LEU A 172 -18.51 13.13 7.38
C LEU A 172 -19.21 12.41 6.21
N GLY A 173 -18.45 11.70 5.36
CA GLY A 173 -18.93 11.10 4.11
C GLY A 173 -18.83 9.57 4.04
N VAL A 174 -18.99 8.87 5.17
CA VAL A 174 -19.35 7.45 5.24
C VAL A 174 -20.53 7.31 6.19
#